data_AF-A0A059X5G5-F1
#
_entry.id   AF-A0A059X5G5-F1
#
_cell.length_a   1.000
_cell.length_b   1.000
_cell.length_c   1.000
_cell.angle_alpha   90.00
_cell.angle_beta   90.00
_cell.angle_gamma   90.00
#
_symmetry.space_group_name_H-M   'P 1'
#
loop_
_entity.id
_entity.type
_entity.pdbx_description
1 polymer ?
#
loop_
_entity_poly.entity_id
_entity_poly.type
_entity_poly.pdbx_seq_one_letter_code
_entity_poly.pdbx_strand_id
1 'polypeptide(L)'
;HFNGGGTLGAVESKLGTDGLPVYVVNNNPAAGNFTGQANFDKWYRNDPVYNRTVIGSVDLTRNAQGLYVFDSSATSGFFPLDNKGFVPALDAHANCQNHNFNFTTETRFWFEYGGGEKFDFSGDDDVWVFVNGTLVIDLGALHPVRVSSFTLDATSGVAHVTGDLFTGDRDPKLKIGSVYEVAMFHAERQECESNFKVTLKDFNKPKSSCGPICGDGIVTHTEVCDDGPGGNIGAYGGCMPGCKKRAPYCGDAHIDAAQETCDDGVNLSEYGGCGPGCKAGPSCGDGIVQSKFEQCDDGVLDGAYGGCAAQCVLAPHCGDGIVQKDNGEQCDPPSVTTGCNAACKQSIGN
;
A
#
# COMPACT_ATOMS: atom_id res chain seq x y z
N HIS A 1 -28.18 45.28 -7.45
CA HIS A 1 -27.02 45.06 -8.34
C HIS A 1 -25.77 45.50 -7.62
N PHE A 2 -25.01 44.56 -7.06
CA PHE A 2 -23.75 44.86 -6.43
C PHE A 2 -22.68 45.05 -7.51
N ASN A 3 -22.19 46.29 -7.66
CA ASN A 3 -21.11 46.63 -8.60
C ASN A 3 -19.76 46.46 -7.91
N GLY A 4 -19.21 45.25 -7.93
CA GLY A 4 -17.85 44.96 -7.47
C GLY A 4 -16.87 44.77 -8.64
N GLY A 5 -15.61 45.18 -8.44
CA GLY A 5 -14.54 45.02 -9.44
C GLY A 5 -13.69 43.76 -9.25
N GLY A 6 -13.96 42.96 -8.22
CA GLY A 6 -13.05 41.97 -7.66
C GLY A 6 -12.01 42.62 -6.73
N THR A 7 -11.65 41.94 -5.64
CA THR A 7 -10.58 42.34 -4.72
C THR A 7 -9.70 41.14 -4.45
N LEU A 8 -8.51 41.18 -5.03
CA LEU A 8 -7.48 40.16 -4.87
C LEU A 8 -6.80 40.27 -3.51
N GLY A 9 -6.18 39.18 -3.06
CA GLY A 9 -5.40 39.12 -1.84
C GLY A 9 -6.24 39.14 -0.56
N ALA A 10 -7.51 38.71 -0.65
CA ALA A 10 -8.39 38.58 0.51
C ALA A 10 -8.08 37.33 1.36
N VAL A 11 -7.37 36.35 0.78
CA VAL A 11 -6.99 35.10 1.46
C VAL A 11 -5.49 34.85 1.40
N GLU A 12 -4.99 34.13 2.40
CA GLU A 12 -3.58 33.78 2.50
C GLU A 12 -3.15 32.91 1.32
N SER A 13 -1.85 32.94 1.01
CA SER A 13 -1.27 32.13 -0.08
C SER A 13 -1.34 30.61 0.17
N LYS A 14 -1.68 30.21 1.40
CA LYS A 14 -1.81 28.82 1.84
C LYS A 14 -3.14 28.60 2.53
N LEU A 15 -3.69 27.40 2.37
CA LEU A 15 -4.81 26.95 3.21
C LEU A 15 -4.39 26.89 4.67
N GLY A 16 -5.36 27.12 5.56
CA GLY A 16 -5.20 26.93 6.99
C GLY A 16 -4.96 25.46 7.35
N THR A 17 -4.64 25.21 8.61
CA THR A 17 -4.48 23.84 9.14
C THR A 17 -5.78 23.03 9.11
N ASP A 18 -6.92 23.71 9.03
CA ASP A 18 -8.25 23.14 8.82
C ASP A 18 -8.55 22.84 7.35
N GLY A 19 -7.63 23.15 6.44
CA GLY A 19 -7.80 22.97 5.00
C GLY A 19 -8.68 24.06 4.35
N LEU A 20 -9.00 25.14 5.05
CA LEU A 20 -9.92 26.19 4.56
C LEU A 20 -9.17 27.50 4.27
N PRO A 21 -9.75 28.40 3.46
CA PRO A 21 -9.16 29.72 3.21
C PRO A 21 -9.01 30.50 4.53
N VAL A 22 -7.90 31.20 4.65
CA VAL A 22 -7.60 32.06 5.80
C VAL A 22 -7.69 33.49 5.33
N TYR A 23 -8.58 34.27 5.96
CA TYR A 23 -8.74 35.69 5.64
C TYR A 23 -7.48 36.47 5.98
N VAL A 24 -7.01 37.29 5.04
CA VAL A 24 -5.88 38.18 5.28
C VAL A 24 -6.38 39.43 5.99
N VAL A 25 -6.00 39.59 7.26
CA VAL A 25 -6.30 40.79 8.06
C VAL A 25 -5.36 41.91 7.63
N ASN A 26 -5.62 42.49 6.46
CA ASN A 26 -4.95 43.71 6.05
C ASN A 26 -5.91 44.88 6.22
N ASN A 27 -5.41 45.96 6.82
CA ASN A 27 -6.02 47.30 6.82
C ASN A 27 -6.07 47.87 5.39
N ASN A 28 -6.53 47.09 4.41
CA ASN A 28 -6.67 47.49 3.02
C ASN A 28 -8.07 48.11 2.84
N PRO A 29 -8.18 49.45 2.73
CA PRO A 29 -9.46 50.12 2.52
C PRO A 29 -10.13 49.75 1.18
N ALA A 30 -9.45 49.02 0.28
CA ALA A 30 -10.05 48.43 -0.92
C ALA A 30 -10.89 47.17 -0.65
N ALA A 31 -10.87 46.61 0.58
CA ALA A 31 -11.67 45.45 0.99
C ALA A 31 -13.14 45.80 1.30
N GLY A 32 -13.73 46.75 0.58
CA GLY A 32 -15.09 47.27 0.85
C GLY A 32 -16.21 46.22 0.83
N ASN A 33 -15.93 45.01 0.31
CA ASN A 33 -16.86 43.87 0.24
C ASN A 33 -16.63 42.81 1.32
N PHE A 34 -15.72 43.04 2.28
CA PHE A 34 -15.46 42.13 3.40
C PHE A 34 -15.61 42.87 4.73
N THR A 35 -16.23 42.21 5.71
CA THR A 35 -16.56 42.81 7.02
C THR A 35 -15.74 42.23 8.16
N GLY A 36 -14.54 41.73 7.84
CA GLY A 36 -13.56 41.18 8.78
C GLY A 36 -13.60 39.66 8.92
N GLN A 37 -12.57 39.12 9.58
CA GLN A 37 -12.31 37.69 9.71
C GLN A 37 -13.51 36.92 10.28
N ALA A 38 -14.13 37.40 11.36
CA ALA A 38 -15.25 36.71 12.00
C ALA A 38 -16.46 36.52 11.08
N ASN A 39 -16.69 37.43 10.13
CA ASN A 39 -17.77 37.28 9.15
C ASN A 39 -17.33 36.44 7.96
N PHE A 40 -16.07 36.56 7.50
CA PHE A 40 -15.51 35.67 6.49
C PHE A 40 -15.58 34.20 6.94
N ASP A 41 -15.25 33.91 8.19
CA ASP A 41 -15.28 32.57 8.75
C ASP A 41 -16.68 31.96 8.68
N LYS A 42 -17.75 32.73 8.87
CA LYS A 42 -19.14 32.25 8.75
C LYS A 42 -19.53 31.82 7.33
N TRP A 43 -18.79 32.23 6.30
CA TRP A 43 -19.03 31.78 4.93
C TRP A 43 -18.38 30.42 4.64
N TYR A 44 -17.25 30.10 5.26
CA TYR A 44 -16.45 28.91 4.91
C TYR A 44 -16.28 27.90 6.05
N ARG A 45 -16.66 28.26 7.28
CA ARG A 45 -16.60 27.40 8.47
C ARG A 45 -17.98 27.21 9.04
N ASN A 46 -18.26 25.99 9.51
CA ASN A 46 -19.55 25.65 10.08
C ASN A 46 -19.86 26.50 11.31
N ASP A 47 -21.00 27.17 11.30
CA ASP A 47 -21.53 27.95 12.40
C ASP A 47 -23.00 27.54 12.63
N PRO A 48 -23.35 27.05 13.83
CA PRO A 48 -24.68 26.49 14.10
C PRO A 48 -25.82 27.51 14.05
N VAL A 49 -25.50 28.81 14.03
CA VAL A 49 -26.49 29.89 13.96
C VAL A 49 -26.65 30.41 12.54
N TYR A 50 -25.55 30.49 11.76
CA TYR A 50 -25.53 31.21 10.50
C TYR A 50 -25.53 30.33 9.24
N ASN A 51 -25.06 29.09 9.30
CA ASN A 51 -24.96 28.25 8.10
C ASN A 51 -25.25 26.77 8.36
N ARG A 52 -25.40 26.02 7.26
CA ARG A 52 -25.59 24.56 7.30
C ARG A 52 -24.94 23.92 6.09
N THR A 53 -24.04 22.96 6.33
CA THR A 53 -23.41 22.19 5.25
C THR A 53 -24.40 21.22 4.62
N VAL A 54 -24.40 21.16 3.28
CA VAL A 54 -25.05 20.11 2.49
C VAL A 54 -23.97 19.44 1.65
N ILE A 55 -23.81 18.12 1.81
CA ILE A 55 -22.82 17.35 1.08
C ILE A 55 -23.43 16.88 -0.25
N GLY A 56 -22.68 17.02 -1.34
CA GLY A 56 -23.07 16.58 -2.69
C GLY A 56 -21.87 16.53 -3.63
N SER A 57 -22.15 16.35 -4.92
CA SER A 57 -21.14 16.40 -5.99
C SER A 57 -21.57 17.37 -7.10
N VAL A 58 -20.57 17.89 -7.81
CA VAL A 58 -20.74 18.57 -9.10
C VAL A 58 -20.20 17.62 -10.15
N ASP A 59 -21.10 17.04 -10.96
CA ASP A 59 -20.72 16.04 -11.95
C ASP A 59 -20.30 16.73 -13.26
N LEU A 60 -19.07 16.45 -13.70
CA LEU A 60 -18.55 16.97 -14.97
C LEU A 60 -18.77 15.95 -16.09
N THR A 61 -19.28 16.41 -17.22
CA THR A 61 -19.51 15.58 -18.39
C THR A 61 -18.32 15.68 -19.35
N ARG A 62 -17.84 14.54 -19.85
CA ARG A 62 -16.77 14.51 -20.85
C ARG A 62 -17.33 14.83 -22.24
N ASN A 63 -16.79 15.86 -22.89
CA ASN A 63 -17.18 16.24 -24.25
C ASN A 63 -16.35 15.51 -25.33
N ALA A 64 -16.67 15.78 -26.61
CA ALA A 64 -16.02 15.16 -27.77
C ALA A 64 -14.52 15.50 -27.89
N GLN A 65 -14.11 16.65 -27.35
CA GLN A 65 -12.71 17.10 -27.27
C GLN A 65 -11.96 16.46 -26.10
N GLY A 66 -12.64 15.63 -25.30
CA GLY A 66 -12.08 14.94 -24.15
C GLY A 66 -11.94 15.80 -22.89
N LEU A 67 -12.53 16.99 -22.86
CA LEU A 67 -12.59 17.85 -21.70
C LEU A 67 -13.75 17.44 -20.80
N TYR A 68 -13.55 17.54 -19.50
CA TYR A 68 -14.61 17.37 -18.51
C TYR A 68 -15.17 18.74 -18.18
N VAL A 69 -16.48 18.93 -18.38
CA VAL A 69 -17.12 20.25 -18.29
C VAL A 69 -18.35 20.16 -17.39
N PHE A 70 -18.46 21.13 -16.49
CA PHE A 70 -19.71 21.55 -15.87
C PHE A 70 -19.96 23.00 -16.28
N ASP A 71 -21.16 23.33 -16.73
CA ASP A 71 -21.52 24.66 -17.21
C ASP A 71 -22.95 25.01 -16.75
N SER A 72 -23.07 25.90 -15.77
CA SER A 72 -24.36 26.29 -15.19
C SER A 72 -25.27 27.03 -16.17
N SER A 73 -24.74 27.58 -17.27
CA SER A 73 -25.58 28.21 -18.30
C SER A 73 -26.52 27.21 -18.98
N ALA A 74 -26.17 25.92 -18.98
CA ALA A 74 -27.04 24.85 -19.47
C ALA A 74 -28.28 24.61 -18.59
N THR A 75 -28.24 25.04 -17.32
CA THR A 75 -29.31 24.89 -16.33
C THR A 75 -29.91 26.22 -15.88
N SER A 76 -29.67 27.31 -16.62
CA SER A 76 -30.11 28.68 -16.27
C SER A 76 -29.55 29.21 -14.94
N GLY A 77 -28.39 28.71 -14.51
CA GLY A 77 -27.70 29.14 -13.30
C GLY A 77 -27.22 27.98 -12.42
N PHE A 78 -26.44 28.32 -11.39
CA PHE A 78 -25.86 27.35 -10.46
C PHE A 78 -26.59 27.37 -9.11
N PHE A 79 -27.58 26.49 -8.95
CA PHE A 79 -28.42 26.43 -7.75
C PHE A 79 -28.42 25.04 -7.10
N PRO A 80 -27.25 24.55 -6.62
CA PRO A 80 -27.11 23.18 -6.11
C PRO A 80 -27.91 22.91 -4.82
N LEU A 81 -28.31 23.99 -4.11
CA LEU A 81 -29.02 23.93 -2.85
C LEU A 81 -30.53 24.06 -2.99
N ASP A 82 -31.09 24.24 -4.18
CA ASP A 82 -32.54 24.32 -4.36
C ASP A 82 -33.25 23.12 -3.73
N ASN A 83 -34.30 23.39 -2.96
CA ASN A 83 -35.05 22.40 -2.18
C ASN A 83 -34.22 21.61 -1.15
N LYS A 84 -33.01 22.09 -0.81
CA LYS A 84 -32.10 21.49 0.16
C LYS A 84 -31.65 22.55 1.17
N GLY A 85 -31.04 22.08 2.26
CA GLY A 85 -30.40 22.97 3.23
C GLY A 85 -31.39 23.77 4.07
N PHE A 86 -31.08 25.04 4.26
CA PHE A 86 -31.80 25.96 5.15
C PHE A 86 -31.84 27.34 4.50
N VAL A 87 -33.03 27.93 4.43
CA VAL A 87 -33.22 29.35 4.14
C VAL A 87 -33.76 29.99 5.43
N PRO A 88 -33.08 30.99 6.02
CA PRO A 88 -33.58 31.67 7.21
C PRO A 88 -34.95 32.29 6.94
N ALA A 89 -35.92 32.08 7.83
CA ALA A 89 -37.30 32.57 7.69
C ALA A 89 -37.45 34.11 7.64
N LEU A 90 -36.35 34.86 7.80
CA LEU A 90 -36.28 36.32 7.77
C LEU A 90 -35.49 36.87 6.57
N ASP A 91 -35.04 36.02 5.64
CA ASP A 91 -34.37 36.51 4.43
C ASP A 91 -35.40 36.99 3.40
N ALA A 92 -35.69 38.30 3.44
CA ALA A 92 -36.63 38.96 2.53
C ALA A 92 -36.13 38.99 1.07
N HIS A 93 -34.88 38.59 0.80
CA HIS A 93 -34.27 38.56 -0.53
C HIS A 93 -34.53 37.24 -1.28
N ALA A 94 -35.19 36.26 -0.65
CA ALA A 94 -35.37 34.88 -1.14
C ALA A 94 -36.26 34.66 -2.39
N ASN A 95 -36.66 35.70 -3.13
CA ASN A 95 -37.74 35.60 -4.14
C ASN A 95 -37.34 35.95 -5.57
N CYS A 96 -36.06 36.14 -5.89
CA CYS A 96 -35.67 36.13 -7.30
C CYS A 96 -35.75 34.68 -7.82
N GLN A 97 -36.82 34.40 -8.58
CA GLN A 97 -36.98 33.17 -9.36
C GLN A 97 -37.07 31.84 -8.57
N ASN A 98 -37.33 31.87 -7.25
CA ASN A 98 -37.45 30.69 -6.38
C ASN A 98 -36.16 29.84 -6.28
N HIS A 99 -34.99 30.48 -6.32
CA HIS A 99 -33.70 29.82 -6.11
C HIS A 99 -33.08 30.18 -4.75
N ASN A 100 -32.21 29.30 -4.24
CA ASN A 100 -31.40 29.56 -3.05
C ASN A 100 -30.13 30.34 -3.42
N PHE A 101 -29.90 31.48 -2.77
CA PHE A 101 -28.73 32.35 -2.90
C PHE A 101 -27.96 32.46 -1.58
N ASN A 102 -26.91 33.30 -1.53
CA ASN A 102 -26.11 33.55 -0.33
C ASN A 102 -25.48 32.27 0.25
N PHE A 103 -24.84 31.49 -0.62
CA PHE A 103 -24.20 30.24 -0.24
C PHE A 103 -22.74 30.20 -0.67
N THR A 104 -22.02 29.25 -0.09
CA THR A 104 -20.67 28.88 -0.53
C THR A 104 -20.65 27.46 -1.03
N THR A 105 -19.77 27.23 -1.99
CA THR A 105 -19.46 25.90 -2.51
C THR A 105 -17.99 25.60 -2.25
N GLU A 106 -17.75 24.49 -1.58
CA GLU A 106 -16.43 23.90 -1.44
C GLU A 106 -16.38 22.63 -2.30
N THR A 107 -15.51 22.60 -3.31
CA THR A 107 -15.25 21.38 -4.09
C THR A 107 -13.81 20.94 -3.93
N ARG A 108 -13.62 19.65 -3.70
CA ARG A 108 -12.30 19.01 -3.63
C ARG A 108 -12.23 17.83 -4.59
N PHE A 109 -11.11 17.70 -5.27
CA PHE A 109 -10.79 16.48 -6.01
C PHE A 109 -9.29 16.21 -5.99
N TRP A 110 -8.93 14.95 -6.19
CA TRP A 110 -7.55 14.49 -6.19
C TRP A 110 -7.16 14.04 -7.59
N PHE A 111 -5.91 14.29 -7.95
CA PHE A 111 -5.33 13.89 -9.22
C PHE A 111 -3.88 13.47 -9.04
N GLU A 112 -3.42 12.54 -9.87
CA GLU A 112 -1.99 12.26 -10.00
C GLU A 112 -1.39 13.23 -11.01
N TYR A 113 -0.43 14.05 -10.57
CA TYR A 113 0.21 15.03 -11.43
C TYR A 113 1.14 14.33 -12.43
N GLY A 114 0.83 14.45 -13.71
CA GLY A 114 1.60 13.97 -14.86
C GLY A 114 2.27 15.04 -15.69
N GLY A 115 1.91 16.30 -15.51
CA GLY A 115 2.39 17.40 -16.33
C GLY A 115 1.37 17.79 -17.41
N GLY A 116 1.12 19.09 -17.55
CA GLY A 116 0.26 19.64 -18.60
C GLY A 116 -1.23 19.70 -18.26
N GLU A 117 -1.65 19.30 -17.06
CA GLU A 117 -3.05 19.40 -16.63
C GLU A 117 -3.53 20.85 -16.67
N LYS A 118 -4.75 21.05 -17.15
CA LYS A 118 -5.32 22.39 -17.34
C LYS A 118 -6.70 22.51 -16.71
N PHE A 119 -6.85 23.54 -15.90
CA PHE A 119 -8.06 23.90 -15.18
C PHE A 119 -8.53 25.26 -15.69
N ASP A 120 -9.79 25.37 -16.07
CA ASP A 120 -10.44 26.61 -16.44
C ASP A 120 -11.68 26.83 -15.57
N PHE A 121 -11.83 28.05 -15.06
CA PHE A 121 -12.99 28.50 -14.33
C PHE A 121 -13.60 29.75 -14.97
N SER A 122 -14.93 29.83 -14.95
CA SER A 122 -15.70 31.05 -15.23
C SER A 122 -16.86 31.14 -14.25
N GLY A 123 -17.04 32.30 -13.63
CA GLY A 123 -18.14 32.49 -12.69
C GLY A 123 -18.05 33.79 -11.89
N ASP A 124 -19.00 33.93 -10.99
CA ASP A 124 -19.16 34.99 -10.00
C ASP A 124 -19.74 34.39 -8.71
N ASP A 125 -19.55 34.97 -7.53
CA ASP A 125 -18.65 36.07 -7.20
C ASP A 125 -17.28 35.50 -6.78
N ASP A 126 -17.00 35.40 -5.49
CA ASP A 126 -15.68 35.06 -4.96
C ASP A 126 -15.24 33.66 -5.35
N VAL A 127 -14.04 33.51 -5.91
CA VAL A 127 -13.45 32.20 -6.18
C VAL A 127 -11.97 32.15 -5.80
N TRP A 128 -11.61 31.13 -5.03
CA TRP A 128 -10.22 30.76 -4.76
C TRP A 128 -9.98 29.30 -5.10
N VAL A 129 -8.94 29.03 -5.88
CA VAL A 129 -8.50 27.66 -6.20
C VAL A 129 -7.12 27.44 -5.65
N PHE A 130 -6.99 26.40 -4.85
CA PHE A 130 -5.75 25.95 -4.24
C PHE A 130 -5.33 24.62 -4.87
N VAL A 131 -4.05 24.51 -5.20
CA VAL A 131 -3.41 23.26 -5.64
C VAL A 131 -2.36 22.88 -4.61
N ASN A 132 -2.47 21.67 -4.04
CA ASN A 132 -1.59 21.22 -2.95
C ASN A 132 -1.50 22.28 -1.81
N GLY A 133 -2.67 22.81 -1.42
CA GLY A 133 -2.81 23.84 -0.40
C GLY A 133 -2.23 25.22 -0.76
N THR A 134 -1.80 25.45 -1.99
CA THR A 134 -1.22 26.73 -2.46
C THR A 134 -2.21 27.48 -3.33
N LEU A 135 -2.43 28.77 -3.06
CA LEU A 135 -3.34 29.61 -3.85
C LEU A 135 -2.82 29.75 -5.29
N VAL A 136 -3.61 29.30 -6.26
CA VAL A 136 -3.32 29.36 -7.70
C VAL A 136 -4.24 30.30 -8.44
N ILE A 137 -5.55 30.30 -8.16
CA ILE A 137 -6.50 31.28 -8.71
C ILE A 137 -7.06 32.12 -7.56
N ASP A 138 -7.09 33.43 -7.77
CA ASP A 138 -7.76 34.40 -6.91
C ASP A 138 -8.66 35.29 -7.76
N LEU A 139 -9.96 35.06 -7.62
CA LEU A 139 -11.03 35.90 -8.13
C LEU A 139 -11.87 36.32 -6.92
N GLY A 140 -11.22 36.85 -5.88
CA GLY A 140 -11.91 37.25 -4.66
C GLY A 140 -12.81 38.49 -4.85
N ALA A 141 -13.73 38.64 -3.91
CA ALA A 141 -14.73 39.70 -3.83
C ALA A 141 -15.83 39.67 -4.90
N LEU A 142 -16.86 40.48 -4.69
CA LEU A 142 -17.96 40.69 -5.64
C LEU A 142 -17.40 41.14 -7.00
N HIS A 143 -17.86 40.49 -8.07
CA HIS A 143 -17.54 40.84 -9.44
C HIS A 143 -18.54 40.21 -10.42
N PRO A 144 -18.78 40.82 -11.60
CA PRO A 144 -19.48 40.10 -12.67
C PRO A 144 -18.68 38.86 -13.09
N VAL A 145 -19.27 37.95 -13.86
CA VAL A 145 -18.58 36.77 -14.40
C VAL A 145 -17.14 37.08 -14.83
N ARG A 146 -16.19 36.43 -14.16
CA ARG A 146 -14.75 36.48 -14.47
C ARG A 146 -14.25 35.12 -14.89
N VAL A 147 -13.19 35.13 -15.70
CA VAL A 147 -12.48 33.93 -16.12
C VAL A 147 -11.08 33.87 -15.53
N SER A 148 -10.67 32.68 -15.11
CA SER A 148 -9.29 32.39 -14.77
C SER A 148 -8.98 30.92 -15.05
N SER A 149 -7.76 30.65 -15.45
CA SER A 149 -7.27 29.31 -15.75
C SER A 149 -5.83 29.15 -15.30
N PHE A 150 -5.44 27.90 -15.08
CA PHE A 150 -4.03 27.55 -14.98
C PHE A 150 -3.71 26.30 -15.80
N THR A 151 -2.49 26.25 -16.30
CA THR A 151 -1.89 25.01 -16.82
C THR A 151 -0.69 24.68 -15.95
N LEU A 152 -0.64 23.45 -15.43
CA LEU A 152 0.55 22.95 -14.73
C LEU A 152 1.64 22.67 -15.77
N ASP A 153 2.79 23.31 -15.60
CA ASP A 153 3.97 23.07 -16.43
C ASP A 153 4.26 21.57 -16.50
N ALA A 154 4.76 21.08 -17.63
CA ALA A 154 4.90 19.63 -17.84
C ALA A 154 6.01 18.99 -16.97
N THR A 155 6.93 19.78 -16.41
CA THR A 155 8.10 19.27 -15.68
C THR A 155 8.14 19.76 -14.23
N SER A 156 8.05 21.08 -14.05
CA SER A 156 8.25 21.74 -12.75
C SER A 156 7.03 21.70 -11.84
N GLY A 157 5.82 21.50 -12.39
CA GLY A 157 4.58 21.60 -11.64
C GLY A 157 4.17 23.02 -11.26
N VAL A 158 4.87 24.02 -11.78
CA VAL A 158 4.48 25.43 -11.69
C VAL A 158 3.16 25.62 -12.42
N ALA A 159 2.20 26.26 -11.78
CA ALA A 159 0.93 26.65 -12.38
C ALA A 159 1.10 27.98 -13.12
N HIS A 160 0.96 27.96 -14.44
CA HIS A 160 0.93 29.15 -15.28
C HIS A 160 -0.50 29.71 -15.33
N VAL A 161 -0.74 30.79 -14.59
CA VAL A 161 -2.09 31.34 -14.41
C VAL A 161 -2.37 32.46 -15.41
N THR A 162 -3.52 32.38 -16.09
CA THR A 162 -4.02 33.40 -17.01
C THR A 162 -5.49 33.72 -16.71
N GLY A 163 -5.95 34.94 -16.98
CA GLY A 163 -7.32 35.35 -16.67
C GLY A 163 -7.48 36.84 -16.50
N ASP A 164 -8.63 37.26 -15.96
CA ASP A 164 -9.05 38.67 -15.93
C ASP A 164 -8.27 39.52 -14.90
N LEU A 165 -8.05 39.00 -13.69
CA LEU A 165 -7.54 39.80 -12.57
C LEU A 165 -6.23 39.25 -11.98
N PHE A 166 -6.12 37.94 -11.82
CA PHE A 166 -4.97 37.28 -11.20
C PHE A 166 -4.21 36.46 -12.24
N THR A 167 -2.96 36.85 -12.50
CA THR A 167 -2.10 36.22 -13.49
C THR A 167 -0.69 35.98 -12.96
N GLY A 168 0.07 35.16 -13.69
CA GLY A 168 1.46 34.85 -13.40
C GLY A 168 1.65 33.55 -12.64
N ASP A 169 2.90 33.15 -12.52
CA ASP A 169 3.26 31.79 -12.08
C ASP A 169 3.06 31.60 -10.58
N ARG A 170 2.53 30.43 -10.20
CA ARG A 170 2.40 29.98 -8.81
C ARG A 170 3.01 28.60 -8.70
N ASP A 171 3.80 28.36 -7.66
CA ASP A 171 4.49 27.08 -7.49
C ASP A 171 3.87 26.27 -6.33
N PRO A 172 2.94 25.33 -6.64
CA PRO A 172 2.36 24.43 -5.67
C PRO A 172 3.29 23.27 -5.23
N LYS A 173 4.55 23.23 -5.71
CA LYS A 173 5.58 22.26 -5.32
C LYS A 173 5.23 20.82 -5.68
N LEU A 174 4.77 20.60 -6.91
CA LEU A 174 4.37 19.27 -7.38
C LEU A 174 5.56 18.46 -7.87
N LYS A 175 5.41 17.14 -7.83
CA LYS A 175 6.35 16.14 -8.34
C LYS A 175 5.58 15.15 -9.20
N ILE A 176 6.08 14.89 -10.41
CA ILE A 176 5.45 13.97 -11.37
C ILE A 176 5.23 12.60 -10.70
N GLY A 177 4.06 12.00 -10.94
CA GLY A 177 3.64 10.70 -10.42
C GLY A 177 3.10 10.72 -9.00
N SER A 178 3.07 11.88 -8.33
CA SER A 178 2.49 12.03 -6.99
C SER A 178 1.04 12.51 -7.05
N VAL A 179 0.24 12.14 -6.05
CA VAL A 179 -1.18 12.54 -5.93
C VAL A 179 -1.31 13.83 -5.13
N TYR A 180 -2.08 14.77 -5.67
CA TYR A 180 -2.33 16.09 -5.07
C TYR A 180 -3.81 16.43 -5.07
N GLU A 181 -4.17 17.40 -4.23
CA GLU A 181 -5.51 17.95 -4.13
C GLU A 181 -5.64 19.25 -4.92
N VAL A 182 -6.79 19.42 -5.56
CA VAL A 182 -7.32 20.74 -5.95
C VAL A 182 -8.53 21.02 -5.06
N ALA A 183 -8.48 22.13 -4.32
CA ALA A 183 -9.57 22.61 -3.47
C ALA A 183 -10.03 23.98 -3.99
N MET A 184 -11.31 24.11 -4.30
CA MET A 184 -11.91 25.35 -4.76
C MET A 184 -13.00 25.80 -3.80
N PHE A 185 -12.99 27.10 -3.50
CA PHE A 185 -13.94 27.77 -2.63
C PHE A 185 -14.59 28.87 -3.45
N HIS A 186 -15.92 28.80 -3.56
CA HIS A 186 -16.75 29.76 -4.27
C HIS A 186 -17.79 30.35 -3.31
N ALA A 187 -18.09 31.64 -3.41
CA ALA A 187 -19.27 32.23 -2.78
C ALA A 187 -20.19 32.86 -3.82
N GLU A 188 -21.46 32.47 -3.77
CA GLU A 188 -22.54 33.14 -4.46
C GLU A 188 -23.15 34.18 -3.50
N ARG A 189 -22.88 35.46 -3.77
CA ARG A 189 -23.35 36.59 -2.96
C ARG A 189 -24.30 37.51 -3.71
N GLN A 190 -24.57 37.21 -4.98
CA GLN A 190 -25.63 37.82 -5.76
C GLN A 190 -27.00 37.25 -5.30
N GLU A 191 -28.09 37.98 -5.53
CA GLU A 191 -29.44 37.69 -5.01
C GLU A 191 -30.42 37.11 -6.05
N CYS A 192 -30.05 37.05 -7.33
CA CYS A 192 -30.93 36.82 -8.48
C CYS A 192 -30.27 36.12 -9.70
N GLU A 193 -28.93 36.00 -9.78
CA GLU A 193 -28.21 35.31 -10.85
C GLU A 193 -26.99 34.57 -10.28
N SER A 194 -26.60 33.43 -10.85
CA SER A 194 -25.42 32.67 -10.40
C SER A 194 -24.72 31.95 -11.56
N ASN A 195 -23.42 32.18 -11.73
CA ASN A 195 -22.62 31.59 -12.81
C ASN A 195 -21.48 30.74 -12.26
N PHE A 196 -21.41 29.49 -12.73
CA PHE A 196 -20.39 28.54 -12.31
C PHE A 196 -20.06 27.58 -13.45
N LYS A 197 -18.85 27.66 -13.96
CA LYS A 197 -18.35 26.79 -15.00
C LYS A 197 -16.94 26.33 -14.67
N VAL A 198 -16.74 25.03 -14.72
CA VAL A 198 -15.43 24.39 -14.55
C VAL A 198 -15.16 23.53 -15.77
N THR A 199 -13.95 23.64 -16.31
CA THR A 199 -13.46 22.74 -17.36
C THR A 199 -12.11 22.17 -16.96
N LEU A 200 -12.00 20.85 -17.02
CA LEU A 200 -10.79 20.11 -16.69
C LEU A 200 -10.27 19.37 -17.92
N LYS A 201 -8.95 19.41 -18.11
CA LYS A 201 -8.23 18.64 -19.12
C LYS A 201 -7.09 17.87 -18.45
N ASP A 202 -6.99 16.58 -18.79
CA ASP A 202 -5.93 15.66 -18.36
C ASP A 202 -5.85 15.37 -16.85
N PHE A 203 -6.83 15.83 -16.05
CA PHE A 203 -6.95 15.50 -14.62
C PHE A 203 -7.45 14.06 -14.33
N ASN A 204 -7.82 13.30 -15.36
CA ASN A 204 -8.41 11.96 -15.23
C ASN A 204 -7.41 10.85 -15.60
N LYS A 205 -6.22 10.84 -14.99
CA LYS A 205 -5.37 9.66 -15.13
C LYS A 205 -6.12 8.42 -14.59
N PRO A 206 -6.11 7.29 -15.33
CA PRO A 206 -6.85 6.10 -14.93
C PRO A 206 -6.41 5.67 -13.53
N LYS A 207 -7.38 5.38 -12.66
CA LYS A 207 -7.12 4.86 -11.31
C LYS A 207 -6.25 3.60 -11.43
N SER A 208 -5.16 3.53 -10.66
CA SER A 208 -4.39 2.30 -10.52
C SER A 208 -5.32 1.19 -10.02
N SER A 209 -5.49 0.14 -10.81
CA SER A 209 -6.19 -1.07 -10.40
C SER A 209 -5.21 -1.94 -9.64
N CYS A 210 -5.34 -1.99 -8.31
CA CYS A 210 -4.58 -2.92 -7.50
C CYS A 210 -5.19 -4.33 -7.65
N GLY A 211 -4.65 -5.12 -8.57
CA GLY A 211 -4.88 -6.56 -8.64
C GLY A 211 -3.64 -7.32 -8.15
N PRO A 212 -3.79 -8.55 -7.64
CA PRO A 212 -2.63 -9.41 -7.34
C PRO A 212 -1.87 -9.71 -8.64
N ILE A 213 -0.55 -9.56 -8.63
CA ILE A 213 0.32 -9.77 -9.78
C ILE A 213 1.27 -10.91 -9.48
N CYS A 214 0.95 -12.10 -9.97
CA CYS A 214 1.87 -13.22 -9.89
C CYS A 214 3.13 -12.93 -10.71
N GLY A 215 4.28 -12.88 -10.05
CA GLY A 215 5.58 -12.56 -10.62
C GLY A 215 6.13 -11.20 -10.23
N ASP A 216 5.51 -10.48 -9.29
CA ASP A 216 6.05 -9.23 -8.76
C ASP A 216 6.94 -9.42 -7.51
N GLY A 217 6.96 -10.64 -6.97
CA GLY A 217 7.76 -11.02 -5.82
C GLY A 217 7.13 -10.63 -4.48
N ILE A 218 5.85 -10.24 -4.48
CA ILE A 218 5.08 -9.88 -3.29
C ILE A 218 3.94 -10.88 -3.14
N VAL A 219 4.00 -11.71 -2.10
CA VAL A 219 2.91 -12.66 -1.82
C VAL A 219 1.71 -11.91 -1.25
N THR A 220 0.68 -11.75 -2.07
CA THR A 220 -0.60 -11.16 -1.64
C THR A 220 -1.51 -12.20 -0.97
N HIS A 221 -2.64 -11.76 -0.39
CA HIS A 221 -3.57 -12.68 0.28
C HIS A 221 -4.14 -13.78 -0.63
N THR A 222 -4.10 -13.58 -1.96
CA THR A 222 -4.63 -14.55 -2.93
C THR A 222 -3.55 -15.51 -3.44
N GLU A 223 -2.29 -15.31 -3.07
CA GLU A 223 -1.14 -16.08 -3.54
C GLU A 223 -0.59 -16.96 -2.43
N VAL A 224 -0.10 -18.13 -2.81
CA VAL A 224 0.54 -19.08 -1.89
C VAL A 224 2.06 -18.84 -1.86
N CYS A 225 2.61 -18.35 -2.96
CA CYS A 225 4.02 -18.04 -3.18
C CYS A 225 4.13 -17.06 -4.35
N ASP A 226 5.25 -16.36 -4.45
CA ASP A 226 5.64 -15.60 -5.63
C ASP A 226 7.16 -15.45 -5.62
N ASP A 227 7.82 -16.12 -6.57
CA ASP A 227 9.28 -16.12 -6.68
C ASP A 227 9.80 -14.97 -7.57
N GLY A 228 8.94 -14.01 -7.91
CA GLY A 228 9.26 -12.82 -8.68
C GLY A 228 9.33 -13.04 -10.20
N PRO A 229 9.86 -12.05 -10.93
CA PRO A 229 9.78 -12.03 -12.39
C PRO A 229 10.49 -13.24 -13.01
N GLY A 230 9.71 -14.13 -13.63
CA GLY A 230 10.23 -15.35 -14.25
C GLY A 230 10.66 -16.46 -13.29
N GLY A 231 10.44 -16.30 -11.98
CA GLY A 231 10.73 -17.32 -10.96
C GLY A 231 9.64 -18.38 -10.81
N ASN A 232 8.39 -18.05 -11.15
CA ASN A 232 7.21 -18.90 -10.99
C ASN A 232 7.09 -19.98 -12.09
N ILE A 233 8.13 -20.79 -12.26
CA ILE A 233 8.26 -21.79 -13.34
C ILE A 233 7.96 -23.22 -12.90
N GLY A 234 7.58 -23.43 -11.65
CA GLY A 234 7.33 -24.77 -11.10
C GLY A 234 8.62 -25.55 -10.83
N ALA A 235 9.75 -24.87 -10.61
CA ALA A 235 10.98 -25.51 -10.19
C ALA A 235 10.83 -26.09 -8.77
N TYR A 236 11.54 -27.17 -8.47
CA TYR A 236 11.51 -27.82 -7.16
C TYR A 236 11.85 -26.83 -6.04
N GLY A 237 11.01 -26.77 -4.99
CA GLY A 237 11.09 -25.78 -3.90
C GLY A 237 10.48 -24.41 -4.21
N GLY A 238 10.15 -24.15 -5.48
CA GLY A 238 9.63 -22.88 -5.97
C GLY A 238 8.12 -22.85 -6.15
N CYS A 239 7.67 -21.81 -6.84
CA CYS A 239 6.27 -21.52 -7.06
C CYS A 239 5.81 -21.99 -8.45
N MET A 240 4.59 -22.54 -8.52
CA MET A 240 3.98 -22.90 -9.80
C MET A 240 3.56 -21.65 -10.59
N PRO A 241 3.48 -21.74 -11.93
CA PRO A 241 2.88 -20.69 -12.74
C PRO A 241 1.49 -20.31 -12.20
N GLY A 242 1.28 -19.00 -11.98
CA GLY A 242 0.03 -18.46 -11.45
C GLY A 242 -0.06 -18.37 -9.92
N CYS A 243 1.00 -18.71 -9.18
CA CYS A 243 1.15 -18.35 -7.76
C CYS A 243 0.09 -18.93 -6.81
N LYS A 244 -0.70 -19.91 -7.25
CA LYS A 244 -1.78 -20.52 -6.45
C LYS A 244 -1.34 -21.77 -5.69
N LYS A 245 -0.14 -22.29 -5.99
CA LYS A 245 0.41 -23.52 -5.39
C LYS A 245 1.94 -23.49 -5.44
N ARG A 246 2.59 -24.15 -4.48
CA ARG A 246 4.01 -24.49 -4.58
C ARG A 246 4.20 -25.67 -5.54
N ALA A 247 5.35 -25.69 -6.21
CA ALA A 247 5.86 -26.88 -6.88
C ALA A 247 6.28 -27.93 -5.84
N PRO A 248 6.60 -29.18 -6.22
CA PRO A 248 7.07 -30.17 -5.26
C PRO A 248 8.32 -29.70 -4.50
N TYR A 249 8.43 -30.08 -3.24
CA TYR A 249 9.47 -29.56 -2.34
C TYR A 249 9.68 -30.46 -1.13
N CYS A 250 10.90 -30.44 -0.61
CA CYS A 250 11.24 -31.17 0.60
C CYS A 250 10.38 -30.74 1.79
N GLY A 251 9.63 -31.69 2.35
CA GLY A 251 8.67 -31.49 3.42
C GLY A 251 7.22 -31.56 2.95
N ASP A 252 6.94 -31.95 1.71
CA ASP A 252 5.57 -32.12 1.21
C ASP A 252 5.03 -33.54 1.39
N ALA A 253 5.81 -34.41 2.05
CA ALA A 253 5.50 -35.82 2.30
C ALA A 253 5.32 -36.65 1.02
N HIS A 254 5.86 -36.18 -0.10
CA HIS A 254 6.00 -36.92 -1.34
C HIS A 254 7.49 -37.10 -1.65
N ILE A 255 7.87 -38.24 -2.25
CA ILE A 255 9.27 -38.49 -2.62
C ILE A 255 9.45 -38.21 -4.11
N ASP A 256 10.08 -37.08 -4.42
CA ASP A 256 10.53 -36.73 -5.77
C ASP A 256 11.92 -37.31 -6.03
N ALA A 257 11.97 -38.54 -6.54
CA ALA A 257 13.20 -39.33 -6.72
C ALA A 257 14.34 -38.62 -7.51
N ALA A 258 14.04 -37.57 -8.28
CA ALA A 258 15.05 -36.77 -8.97
C ALA A 258 15.80 -35.79 -8.05
N GLN A 259 15.23 -35.42 -6.90
CA GLN A 259 15.76 -34.43 -5.96
C GLN A 259 15.95 -34.99 -4.54
N GLU A 260 15.14 -35.97 -4.16
CA GLU A 260 14.99 -36.49 -2.80
C GLU A 260 15.28 -37.99 -2.73
N THR A 261 15.83 -38.43 -1.61
CA THR A 261 15.97 -39.88 -1.31
C THR A 261 14.97 -40.36 -0.28
N CYS A 262 14.31 -39.43 0.41
CA CYS A 262 13.25 -39.64 1.39
C CYS A 262 12.45 -38.34 1.56
N ASP A 263 11.22 -38.42 2.05
CA ASP A 263 10.46 -37.29 2.55
C ASP A 263 9.37 -37.82 3.49
N ASP A 264 9.47 -37.50 4.78
CA ASP A 264 8.47 -37.86 5.80
C ASP A 264 7.55 -36.68 6.20
N GLY A 265 7.66 -35.56 5.47
CA GLY A 265 6.95 -34.31 5.69
C GLY A 265 7.60 -33.39 6.73
N VAL A 266 8.47 -33.90 7.60
CA VAL A 266 9.14 -33.11 8.64
C VAL A 266 10.63 -32.97 8.37
N ASN A 267 11.28 -34.05 7.95
CA ASN A 267 12.67 -34.10 7.50
C ASN A 267 13.66 -33.54 8.53
N LEU A 268 13.46 -33.88 9.80
CA LEU A 268 14.29 -33.45 10.93
C LEU A 268 14.97 -34.62 11.67
N SER A 269 14.97 -35.82 11.10
CA SER A 269 15.61 -36.97 11.75
C SER A 269 17.14 -36.82 11.73
N GLU A 270 17.76 -36.97 12.91
CA GLU A 270 19.22 -37.03 13.03
C GLU A 270 19.77 -38.43 12.74
N TYR A 271 18.95 -39.48 12.84
CA TYR A 271 19.38 -40.88 12.74
C TYR A 271 18.22 -41.82 12.34
N GLY A 272 18.44 -42.70 11.38
CA GLY A 272 17.48 -43.73 10.97
C GLY A 272 16.20 -43.23 10.31
N GLY A 273 16.18 -41.99 9.82
CA GLY A 273 15.02 -41.39 9.16
C GLY A 273 15.40 -40.33 8.13
N CYS A 274 14.42 -39.52 7.71
CA CYS A 274 14.69 -38.46 6.75
C CYS A 274 15.23 -37.21 7.43
N GLY A 275 16.43 -36.80 7.02
CA GLY A 275 17.12 -35.64 7.55
C GLY A 275 16.85 -34.36 6.75
N PRO A 276 17.38 -33.21 7.20
CA PRO A 276 17.20 -31.94 6.54
C PRO A 276 17.65 -31.98 5.07
N GLY A 277 16.81 -31.42 4.19
CA GLY A 277 17.06 -31.45 2.74
C GLY A 277 16.69 -32.77 2.07
N CYS A 278 15.83 -33.59 2.69
CA CYS A 278 15.25 -34.79 2.11
C CYS A 278 16.32 -35.81 1.68
N LYS A 279 17.34 -35.91 2.53
CA LYS A 279 18.41 -36.89 2.45
C LYS A 279 18.25 -37.87 3.59
N ALA A 280 18.45 -39.15 3.30
CA ALA A 280 18.46 -40.16 4.33
C ALA A 280 19.58 -39.83 5.33
N GLY A 281 19.23 -39.74 6.60
CA GLY A 281 20.21 -39.58 7.66
C GLY A 281 21.06 -40.84 7.81
N PRO A 282 22.18 -40.76 8.55
CA PRO A 282 22.96 -41.92 8.92
C PRO A 282 22.09 -42.95 9.65
N SER A 283 22.39 -44.23 9.48
CA SER A 283 21.53 -45.29 9.99
C SER A 283 22.27 -46.59 10.18
N CYS A 284 21.81 -47.37 11.16
CA CYS A 284 22.37 -48.67 11.43
C CYS A 284 22.36 -49.60 10.21
N GLY A 285 23.55 -50.09 9.85
CA GLY A 285 23.80 -50.98 8.72
C GLY A 285 24.35 -50.27 7.49
N ASP A 286 24.74 -49.00 7.61
CA ASP A 286 25.40 -48.25 6.53
C ASP A 286 26.92 -48.50 6.46
N GLY A 287 27.44 -49.28 7.42
CA GLY A 287 28.86 -49.65 7.51
C GLY A 287 29.76 -48.54 8.04
N ILE A 288 29.19 -47.46 8.58
CA ILE A 288 29.94 -46.32 9.14
C ILE A 288 29.49 -46.13 10.59
N VAL A 289 30.42 -46.27 11.55
CA VAL A 289 30.05 -46.10 12.96
C VAL A 289 29.74 -44.64 13.29
N GLN A 290 28.49 -44.34 13.64
CA GLN A 290 28.08 -43.04 14.16
C GLN A 290 28.14 -43.03 15.68
N SER A 291 29.27 -42.61 16.24
CA SER A 291 29.61 -42.75 17.68
C SER A 291 28.61 -42.15 18.67
N LYS A 292 27.70 -41.26 18.23
CA LYS A 292 26.62 -40.71 19.05
C LYS A 292 25.45 -41.68 19.22
N PHE A 293 25.24 -42.60 18.28
CA PHE A 293 24.07 -43.46 18.17
C PHE A 293 24.41 -44.95 18.14
N GLU A 294 25.61 -45.31 17.69
CA GLU A 294 26.03 -46.69 17.41
C GLU A 294 27.28 -47.07 18.22
N GLN A 295 27.31 -48.31 18.72
CA GLN A 295 28.50 -48.88 19.34
C GLN A 295 29.43 -49.49 18.28
N CYS A 296 28.84 -49.99 17.19
CA CYS A 296 29.53 -50.56 16.05
C CYS A 296 28.58 -50.58 14.83
N ASP A 297 29.12 -50.67 13.63
CA ASP A 297 28.37 -50.90 12.39
C ASP A 297 29.30 -51.62 11.40
N ASP A 298 29.00 -52.88 11.10
CA ASP A 298 29.72 -53.70 10.12
C ASP A 298 28.95 -53.85 8.79
N GLY A 299 27.84 -53.14 8.64
CA GLY A 299 26.93 -53.18 7.49
C GLY A 299 26.08 -54.44 7.35
N VAL A 300 26.39 -55.52 8.10
CA VAL A 300 25.71 -56.82 7.98
C VAL A 300 24.75 -57.06 9.14
N LEU A 301 25.17 -56.67 10.36
CA LEU A 301 24.37 -56.71 11.58
C LEU A 301 23.82 -58.12 11.94
N ASP A 302 24.56 -59.17 11.60
CA ASP A 302 24.13 -60.57 11.80
C ASP A 302 24.37 -61.10 13.22
N GLY A 303 25.02 -60.31 14.09
CA GLY A 303 25.35 -60.71 15.46
C GLY A 303 26.49 -61.71 15.53
N ALA A 304 27.32 -61.83 14.48
CA ALA A 304 28.50 -62.67 14.52
C ALA A 304 29.48 -62.21 15.61
N TYR A 305 30.21 -63.18 16.19
CA TYR A 305 31.17 -62.91 17.26
C TYR A 305 32.26 -61.92 16.80
N GLY A 306 32.45 -60.84 17.56
CA GLY A 306 33.34 -59.72 17.21
C GLY A 306 32.79 -58.75 16.15
N GLY A 307 31.55 -58.93 15.70
CA GLY A 307 30.84 -58.02 14.78
C GLY A 307 29.75 -57.23 15.49
N CYS A 308 28.73 -56.84 14.72
CA CYS A 308 27.59 -56.07 15.20
C CYS A 308 26.30 -56.87 15.19
N ALA A 309 25.49 -56.68 16.23
CA ALA A 309 24.13 -57.18 16.26
C ALA A 309 23.14 -56.13 15.71
N ALA A 310 21.88 -56.55 15.53
CA ALA A 310 20.79 -55.65 15.16
C ALA A 310 20.72 -54.44 16.11
N GLN A 311 20.37 -53.27 15.56
CA GLN A 311 20.38 -51.97 16.28
C GLN A 311 21.80 -51.47 16.65
N CYS A 312 22.85 -51.94 15.97
CA CYS A 312 24.21 -51.38 16.05
C CYS A 312 24.81 -51.40 17.45
N VAL A 313 24.50 -52.48 18.16
CA VAL A 313 25.12 -52.85 19.43
C VAL A 313 26.18 -53.91 19.18
N LEU A 314 27.25 -53.88 19.98
CA LEU A 314 28.30 -54.88 19.89
C LEU A 314 27.72 -56.27 20.12
N ALA A 315 28.01 -57.19 19.21
CA ALA A 315 27.71 -58.62 19.40
C ALA A 315 28.63 -59.19 20.50
N PRO A 316 28.43 -60.45 20.96
CA PRO A 316 29.37 -61.09 21.87
C PRO A 316 30.81 -61.00 21.34
N HIS A 317 31.72 -60.56 22.19
CA HIS A 317 33.10 -60.31 21.80
C HIS A 317 34.05 -60.40 22.99
N CYS A 318 35.31 -60.67 22.66
CA CYS A 318 36.38 -60.68 23.63
C CYS A 318 36.53 -59.33 24.34
N GLY A 319 36.33 -59.33 25.65
CA GLY A 319 36.44 -58.15 26.51
C GLY A 319 35.10 -57.56 26.94
N ASP A 320 33.99 -58.27 26.70
CA ASP A 320 32.64 -57.86 27.10
C ASP A 320 32.27 -58.30 28.54
N GLY A 321 33.18 -58.99 29.22
CA GLY A 321 33.03 -59.48 30.59
C GLY A 321 32.38 -60.85 30.71
N ILE A 322 32.03 -61.52 29.60
CA ILE A 322 31.34 -62.81 29.57
C ILE A 322 32.18 -63.81 28.78
N VAL A 323 32.58 -64.94 29.38
CA VAL A 323 33.34 -65.97 28.64
C VAL A 323 32.44 -66.75 27.66
N GLN A 324 32.61 -66.50 26.37
CA GLN A 324 31.90 -67.19 25.28
C GLN A 324 32.63 -68.44 24.80
N LYS A 325 32.46 -69.54 25.56
CA LYS A 325 33.10 -70.83 25.28
C LYS A 325 32.80 -71.38 23.88
N ASP A 326 31.58 -71.19 23.39
CA ASP A 326 31.14 -71.68 22.07
C ASP A 326 31.83 -70.94 20.92
N ASN A 327 32.29 -69.71 21.15
CA ASN A 327 33.08 -68.91 20.22
C ASN A 327 34.60 -68.99 20.49
N GLY A 328 35.01 -69.88 21.39
CA GLY A 328 36.41 -70.21 21.62
C GLY A 328 37.12 -69.37 22.68
N GLU A 329 36.42 -68.57 23.49
CA GLU A 329 37.02 -67.84 24.59
C GLU A 329 37.38 -68.76 25.77
N GLN A 330 38.53 -68.50 26.40
CA GLN A 330 38.99 -69.20 27.60
C GLN A 330 38.94 -68.31 28.85
N CYS A 331 38.87 -66.99 28.67
CA CYS A 331 38.85 -65.93 29.68
C CYS A 331 38.38 -64.63 29.02
N ASP A 332 38.05 -63.58 29.79
CA ASP A 332 37.62 -62.27 29.28
C ASP A 332 38.34 -61.11 30.02
N PRO A 333 39.03 -60.18 29.32
CA PRO A 333 39.66 -59.01 29.93
C PRO A 333 38.69 -57.81 30.07
N PRO A 334 38.64 -57.06 31.20
CA PRO A 334 39.70 -56.92 32.21
C PRO A 334 39.31 -57.44 33.61
N SER A 335 39.09 -58.75 33.82
CA SER A 335 38.97 -59.35 35.19
C SER A 335 39.04 -60.90 35.14
N VAL A 336 39.58 -61.71 36.06
CA VAL A 336 40.26 -61.55 37.37
C VAL A 336 41.51 -62.46 37.48
N THR A 337 41.82 -63.27 36.46
CA THR A 337 42.98 -64.18 36.48
C THR A 337 44.15 -63.55 35.74
N THR A 338 45.27 -63.39 36.44
CA THR A 338 46.56 -62.96 35.86
C THR A 338 46.86 -63.80 34.61
N GLY A 339 46.93 -63.17 33.44
CA GLY A 339 47.33 -63.84 32.19
C GLY A 339 46.27 -63.97 31.09
N CYS A 340 45.09 -63.33 31.15
CA CYS A 340 44.21 -63.28 29.97
C CYS A 340 44.75 -62.27 28.92
N ASN A 341 44.98 -62.71 27.68
CA ASN A 341 45.45 -61.83 26.60
C ASN A 341 44.29 -61.19 25.80
N ALA A 342 44.59 -60.21 24.94
CA ALA A 342 43.61 -59.48 24.12
C ALA A 342 42.86 -60.34 23.07
N ALA A 343 43.19 -61.64 22.97
CA ALA A 343 42.48 -62.60 22.13
C ALA A 343 41.66 -63.60 22.97
N CYS A 344 41.41 -63.29 24.24
CA CYS A 344 40.64 -64.11 25.18
C CYS A 344 41.20 -65.53 25.36
N LYS A 345 42.53 -65.64 25.29
CA LYS A 345 43.29 -66.86 25.57
C LYS A 345 44.08 -66.71 26.87
N GLN A 346 44.21 -67.82 27.58
CA GLN A 346 45.10 -67.87 28.73
C GLN A 346 46.56 -67.89 28.28
N SER A 347 47.34 -66.94 28.78
CA SER A 347 48.79 -66.93 28.67
C SER A 347 49.31 -68.00 29.61
N ILE A 348 49.75 -69.14 29.08
CA ILE A 348 50.41 -70.18 29.86
C ILE A 348 51.79 -69.63 30.24
N GLY A 349 51.95 -69.19 31.50
CA GLY A 349 53.27 -68.92 32.06
C GLY A 349 54.04 -70.24 32.17
N ASN A 350 55.22 -70.29 31.54
CA ASN A 350 56.29 -71.19 31.95
C ASN A 350 56.95 -70.67 33.23
#